data_AF-A0A6L6QHM9-F1
#
_entry.id   AF-A0A6L6QHM9-F1
#
_cell.length_a   1.000
_cell.length_b   1.000
_cell.length_c   1.000
_cell.angle_alpha   90.00
_cell.angle_beta   90.00
_cell.angle_gamma   90.00
#
_symmetry.space_group_name_H-M   'P 1'
#
loop_
_entity.id
_entity.type
_entity.pdbx_description
1 polymer ?
#
loop_
_entity_poly.entity_id
_entity_poly.type
_entity_poly.pdbx_seq_one_letter_code
_entity_poly.pdbx_strand_id
1 'polypeptide(L)'
;MDAQPKHISLEGLSEAEQIQCMFPSAPDWETVPDEVLLELVRTYFQEPSCATSALGYLWRRNHPAARELALWLLSEENADQWLKESAREYLEESDDER
;
A
#
# COMPACT_ATOMS: atom_id res chain seq x y z
N MET A 1 -1.47 35.56 9.13
CA MET A 1 -1.84 34.40 9.98
C MET A 1 -0.98 33.26 9.50
N ASP A 2 0.23 33.19 10.03
CA ASP A 2 1.22 32.17 9.68
C ASP A 2 0.75 30.82 10.21
N ALA A 3 0.37 29.92 9.29
CA ALA A 3 0.14 28.53 9.63
C ALA A 3 1.51 27.93 10.00
N GLN A 4 1.77 27.80 11.29
CA GLN A 4 2.96 27.07 11.76
C GLN A 4 2.89 25.65 11.18
N PRO A 5 3.99 25.11 10.63
CA PRO A 5 4.04 23.72 10.21
C PRO A 5 3.78 22.88 11.46
N LYS A 6 2.71 22.08 11.43
CA LYS A 6 2.45 21.10 12.49
C LYS A 6 3.63 20.15 12.49
N HIS A 7 4.47 20.24 13.52
CA HIS A 7 5.54 19.28 13.75
C HIS A 7 4.86 17.96 14.12
N ILE A 8 4.62 17.10 13.14
CA ILE A 8 4.11 15.76 13.39
C ILE A 8 5.29 14.98 13.97
N SER A 9 5.27 14.70 15.27
CA SER A 9 6.22 13.73 15.84
C SER A 9 5.86 12.35 15.33
N LEU A 10 6.75 11.79 14.52
CA LEU A 10 6.68 10.42 14.00
C LEU A 10 7.29 9.39 14.98
N GLU A 11 7.70 9.83 16.17
CA GLU A 11 8.32 8.98 17.18
C GLU A 11 7.34 7.90 17.67
N GLY A 12 7.73 6.63 17.52
CA GLY A 12 6.95 5.47 17.95
C GLY A 12 6.03 4.87 16.89
N LEU A 13 5.94 5.47 15.70
CA LEU A 13 5.21 4.92 14.56
C LEU A 13 6.07 3.90 13.80
N SER A 14 5.42 2.87 13.25
CA SER A 14 6.05 1.98 12.28
C SER A 14 6.42 2.74 11.00
N GLU A 15 7.34 2.19 10.19
CA GLU A 15 7.71 2.84 8.93
C GLU A 15 6.51 2.96 7.97
N ALA A 16 5.60 1.97 7.98
CA ALA A 16 4.35 2.03 7.23
C ALA A 16 3.46 3.18 7.69
N GLU A 17 3.27 3.35 9.00
CA GLU A 17 2.48 4.45 9.57
C GLU A 17 3.11 5.83 9.25
N GLN A 18 4.44 5.91 9.26
CA GLN A 18 5.16 7.12 8.86
C GLN A 18 4.90 7.47 7.39
N ILE A 19 4.99 6.50 6.48
CA ILE A 19 4.68 6.67 5.06
C ILE A 19 3.23 7.15 4.88
N GLN A 20 2.27 6.52 5.57
CA GLN A 20 0.85 6.88 5.50
C GLN A 20 0.61 8.30 6.03
N CYS A 21 1.28 8.70 7.11
CA CYS A 21 1.18 10.06 7.68
C CYS A 21 1.80 11.15 6.79
N MET A 22 2.77 10.81 5.95
CA MET A 22 3.46 11.75 5.06
C MET A 22 2.79 11.88 3.68
N PHE A 23 1.84 11.01 3.34
CA PHE A 23 1.12 11.05 2.07
C PHE A 23 0.44 12.41 1.85
N PRO A 24 0.48 13.01 0.63
CA PRO A 24 0.94 12.47 -0.65
C PRO A 24 2.44 12.65 -0.93
N SER A 25 3.26 12.98 0.07
CA SER A 25 4.73 12.98 -0.08
C SER A 25 5.20 11.54 -0.26
N ALA A 26 5.16 11.05 -1.49
CA ALA A 26 5.46 9.67 -1.81
C ALA A 26 6.91 9.33 -1.43
N PRO A 27 7.15 8.19 -0.76
CA PRO A 27 8.50 7.67 -0.60
C PRO A 27 9.07 7.26 -1.95
N ASP A 28 10.38 7.02 -2.00
CA ASP A 28 10.95 6.26 -3.11
C ASP A 28 10.55 4.78 -2.95
N TRP A 29 9.39 4.44 -3.51
CA TRP A 29 8.78 3.11 -3.40
C TRP A 29 9.68 1.97 -3.87
N GLU A 30 10.62 2.21 -4.79
CA GLU A 30 11.60 1.20 -5.22
C GLU A 30 12.54 0.80 -4.08
N THR A 31 12.72 1.67 -3.08
CA THR A 31 13.62 1.44 -1.94
C THR A 31 12.90 0.98 -0.67
N VAL A 32 11.58 1.07 -0.63
CA VAL A 32 10.78 0.64 0.53
C VAL A 32 10.91 -0.88 0.71
N PRO A 33 11.28 -1.38 1.90
CA PRO A 33 11.42 -2.81 2.15
C PRO A 33 10.10 -3.58 1.96
N ASP A 34 10.19 -4.85 1.56
CA ASP A 34 9.01 -5.69 1.31
C ASP A 34 8.13 -5.81 2.56
N GLU A 35 8.72 -5.93 3.76
CA GLU A 35 7.99 -5.97 5.03
C GLU A 35 7.13 -4.72 5.27
N VAL A 36 7.62 -3.55 4.87
CA VAL A 36 6.89 -2.29 4.98
C VAL A 36 5.77 -2.23 3.93
N LEU A 37 6.03 -2.69 2.71
CA LEU A 37 4.99 -2.79 1.68
C LEU A 37 3.86 -3.75 2.10
N LEU A 38 4.21 -4.90 2.69
CA LEU A 38 3.24 -5.85 3.22
C LEU A 38 2.38 -5.22 4.33
N GLU A 39 3.01 -4.46 5.23
CA GLU A 39 2.31 -3.76 6.29
C GLU A 39 1.36 -2.69 5.73
N LEU A 40 1.80 -1.88 4.77
CA LEU A 40 0.97 -0.87 4.10
C LEU A 40 -0.28 -1.45 3.44
N VAL A 41 -0.18 -2.65 2.84
CA VAL A 41 -1.35 -3.33 2.29
C VAL A 41 -2.28 -3.84 3.40
N ARG A 42 -1.73 -4.39 4.49
CA ARG A 42 -2.53 -4.88 5.62
C ARG A 42 -3.23 -3.77 6.38
N THR A 43 -2.63 -2.58 6.42
CA THR A 43 -3.20 -1.37 7.04
C THR A 43 -3.89 -0.47 6.03
N TYR A 44 -4.45 -1.04 4.95
CA TYR A 44 -5.09 -0.28 3.86
C TYR A 44 -6.13 0.75 4.33
N PHE A 45 -6.80 0.48 5.44
CA PHE A 45 -7.84 1.34 5.99
C PHE A 45 -7.31 2.69 6.50
N GLN A 46 -5.99 2.82 6.74
CA GLN A 46 -5.39 4.09 7.15
C GLN A 46 -5.20 5.02 5.95
N GLU A 47 -4.64 4.50 4.85
CA GLU A 47 -4.45 5.24 3.60
C GLU A 47 -4.48 4.25 2.40
N PRO A 48 -5.63 4.10 1.73
CA PRO A 48 -5.79 3.16 0.62
C PRO A 48 -4.85 3.44 -0.56
N SER A 49 -4.48 4.70 -0.81
CA SER A 49 -3.57 5.06 -1.89
C SER A 49 -2.17 4.47 -1.69
N CYS A 50 -1.71 4.44 -0.44
CA CYS A 50 -0.46 3.78 -0.07
C CYS A 50 -0.57 2.26 -0.22
N ALA A 51 -1.71 1.66 0.11
CA ALA A 51 -1.93 0.22 -0.08
C ALA A 51 -1.94 -0.17 -1.56
N THR A 52 -2.59 0.61 -2.42
CA THR A 52 -2.57 0.39 -3.88
C THR A 52 -1.14 0.45 -4.41
N SER A 53 -0.40 1.50 -4.04
CA SER A 53 1.00 1.64 -4.44
C SER A 53 1.83 0.45 -3.95
N ALA A 54 1.71 0.09 -2.66
CA ALA A 54 2.46 -0.99 -2.06
C ALA A 54 2.18 -2.36 -2.71
N LEU A 55 0.91 -2.66 -3.01
CA LEU A 55 0.53 -3.87 -3.72
C LEU A 55 1.17 -3.93 -5.11
N GLY A 56 1.18 -2.83 -5.85
CA GLY A 56 1.80 -2.76 -7.17
C GLY A 56 3.31 -2.98 -7.15
N TYR A 57 4.03 -2.46 -6.14
CA TYR A 57 5.46 -2.72 -5.98
C TYR A 57 5.76 -4.16 -5.56
N LEU A 58 4.96 -4.74 -4.66
CA LEU A 58 5.07 -6.17 -4.32
C LEU A 58 4.84 -7.06 -5.55
N TRP A 59 3.86 -6.69 -6.39
CA TRP A 59 3.58 -7.39 -7.64
C TRP A 59 4.75 -7.33 -8.62
N ARG A 60 5.26 -6.13 -8.90
CA ARG A 60 6.44 -5.93 -9.79
C ARG A 60 7.68 -6.68 -9.32
N ARG A 61 7.85 -6.82 -8.00
CA ARG A 61 8.96 -7.58 -7.40
C ARG A 61 8.75 -9.09 -7.43
N ASN A 62 7.63 -9.57 -7.97
CA ASN A 62 7.21 -10.97 -7.92
C ASN A 62 7.18 -11.52 -6.48
N HIS A 63 6.79 -10.68 -5.52
CA HIS A 63 6.75 -11.09 -4.13
C HIS A 63 5.65 -12.15 -3.93
N PRO A 64 5.94 -13.31 -3.29
CA PRO A 64 5.01 -14.43 -3.23
C PRO A 64 3.68 -14.11 -2.55
N ALA A 65 3.68 -13.16 -1.60
CA ALA A 65 2.47 -12.74 -0.90
C ALA A 65 1.57 -11.78 -1.70
N ALA A 66 2.04 -11.22 -2.83
CA ALA A 66 1.28 -10.20 -3.57
C ALA A 66 -0.07 -10.75 -4.07
N ARG A 67 -0.08 -11.97 -4.60
CA ARG A 67 -1.31 -12.65 -5.05
C ARG A 67 -2.28 -12.90 -3.91
N GLU A 68 -1.78 -13.38 -2.77
CA GLU A 68 -2.60 -13.65 -1.58
C GLU A 68 -3.22 -12.37 -1.03
N LEU A 69 -2.45 -11.28 -0.99
CA LEU A 69 -2.92 -9.97 -0.54
C LEU A 69 -3.96 -9.38 -1.49
N ALA A 70 -3.79 -9.50 -2.80
CA ALA A 70 -4.78 -9.08 -3.77
C ALA A 70 -6.11 -9.83 -3.56
N LEU A 71 -6.07 -11.15 -3.43
CA LEU A 71 -7.27 -11.96 -3.14
C LEU A 71 -7.92 -11.58 -1.81
N TRP A 72 -7.11 -11.34 -0.77
CA TRP A 72 -7.60 -10.89 0.53
C TRP A 72 -8.33 -9.55 0.43
N LEU A 73 -7.75 -8.54 -0.24
CA LEU A 73 -8.39 -7.23 -0.45
C LEU A 73 -9.74 -7.31 -1.17
N LEU A 74 -9.89 -8.25 -2.10
CA LEU A 74 -11.18 -8.48 -2.77
C LEU A 74 -12.26 -9.04 -1.83
N SER A 75 -11.85 -9.76 -0.79
CA SER A 75 -12.74 -10.30 0.23
C SER A 75 -13.08 -9.30 1.34
N GLU A 76 -12.29 -8.25 1.52
CA GLU A 76 -12.50 -7.26 2.58
C GLU A 76 -13.69 -6.35 2.27
N GLU A 77 -14.71 -6.36 3.11
CA GLU A 77 -15.93 -5.56 2.90
C GLU A 77 -15.64 -4.06 2.85
N ASN A 78 -14.71 -3.60 3.67
CA ASN A 78 -14.39 -2.19 3.87
C ASN A 78 -13.26 -1.67 2.95
N ALA A 79 -12.65 -2.52 2.13
CA ALA A 79 -11.69 -2.05 1.13
C ALA A 79 -12.43 -1.25 0.06
N ASP A 80 -11.87 -0.07 -0.25
CA ASP A 80 -12.39 0.84 -1.25
C ASP A 80 -12.44 0.18 -2.65
N GLN A 81 -13.33 0.68 -3.50
CA GLN A 81 -13.52 0.12 -4.84
C GLN A 81 -12.26 0.26 -5.69
N TRP A 82 -11.52 1.36 -5.58
CA TRP A 82 -10.31 1.57 -6.37
C TRP A 82 -9.20 0.58 -6.00
N LEU A 83 -8.96 0.37 -4.70
CA LEU A 83 -8.02 -0.64 -4.22
C LEU A 83 -8.39 -2.05 -4.69
N LYS A 84 -9.70 -2.39 -4.66
CA LYS A 84 -10.19 -3.67 -5.18
C LYS A 84 -10.02 -3.80 -6.69
N GLU A 85 -10.26 -2.75 -7.46
CA GLU A 85 -10.03 -2.75 -8.90
C GLU A 85 -8.55 -2.99 -9.22
N SER A 86 -7.63 -2.26 -8.58
CA SER A 86 -6.20 -2.50 -8.73
C SER A 86 -5.79 -3.93 -8.34
N ALA A 87 -6.36 -4.49 -7.28
CA ALA A 87 -6.11 -5.88 -6.91
C ALA A 87 -6.61 -6.88 -7.97
N ARG A 88 -7.72 -6.61 -8.66
CA ARG A 88 -8.20 -7.46 -9.78
C ARG A 88 -7.28 -7.37 -10.98
N GLU A 89 -6.89 -6.15 -11.37
CA GLU A 89 -6.00 -5.93 -12.52
C GLU A 89 -4.74 -6.77 -12.42
N TYR A 90 -4.09 -6.77 -11.24
CA TYR A 90 -2.92 -7.61 -11.02
C TYR A 90 -3.22 -9.10 -11.17
N LEU A 91 -4.31 -9.59 -10.58
CA LEU A 91 -4.68 -11.01 -10.71
C LEU A 91 -4.94 -11.42 -12.16
N GLU A 92 -5.54 -10.54 -12.96
CA GLU A 92 -5.80 -10.76 -14.39
C GLU A 92 -4.50 -10.75 -15.22
N GLU A 93 -3.56 -9.84 -14.95
CA GLU A 93 -2.25 -9.81 -15.61
C GLU A 93 -1.46 -11.12 -15.41
N SER A 94 -1.62 -11.75 -14.25
CA SER A 94 -0.97 -13.02 -13.90
C SER A 94 -1.48 -14.24 -14.68
N ASP A 95 -2.72 -14.20 -15.17
CA ASP A 95 -3.36 -15.35 -15.81
C ASP A 95 -3.12 -15.39 -17.34
N ASP A 96 -2.64 -14.29 -17.95
CA ASP A 96 -2.29 -14.20 -19.38
C ASP A 96 -0.90 -14.78 -19.73
N GLU A 97 0.00 -14.94 -18.76
CA GLU A 97 1.34 -15.52 -18.96
C GLU A 97 1.39 -17.06 -18.87
N ARG A 98 0.24 -17.74 -18.92
CA ARG A 98 0.12 -19.18 -18.60
C ARG A 98 -0.19 -20.12 -19.76
#